data_AF-A0A6I7NWB8-F1
#
_entry.id   AF-A0A6I7NWB8-F1
#
_cell.length_a   1.000
_cell.length_b   1.000
_cell.length_c   1.000
_cell.angle_alpha   90.00
_cell.angle_beta   90.00
_cell.angle_gamma   90.00
#
_symmetry.space_group_name_H-M   'P 1'
#
loop_
_entity.id
_entity.type
_entity.pdbx_description
1 polymer ?
#
loop_
_entity_poly.entity_id
_entity_poly.type
_entity_poly.pdbx_seq_one_letter_code
_entity_poly.pdbx_strand_id
1 'polypeptide(L)'
;TIVAFGRMVNFANQAADNLARSGITCTVVDPRTTSPLDRDTILETVEETGRLVVVDEAHPRCSMASDVTALVTETIFGALKAAPKQVTAPHAPVPFSADLEDLYIPSVAKIEAAVRATMNGKGAKAA
;
A
#
# COMPACT_ATOMS: atom_id res chain seq x y z
N THR A 1 -0.54 -0.02 -8.61
CA THR A 1 -1.54 -0.80 -7.86
C THR A 1 -1.48 -0.46 -6.38
N ILE A 2 -2.65 -0.28 -5.76
CA ILE A 2 -2.79 -0.15 -4.30
C ILE A 2 -3.47 -1.43 -3.80
N VAL A 3 -2.78 -2.24 -3.01
CA VAL A 3 -3.38 -3.40 -2.35
C VAL A 3 -3.78 -2.96 -0.94
N ALA A 4 -5.06 -3.10 -0.58
CA ALA A 4 -5.57 -2.65 0.71
C ALA A 4 -6.41 -3.72 1.39
N PHE A 5 -6.43 -3.70 2.74
CA PHE A 5 -7.16 -4.67 3.55
C PHE A 5 -8.18 -3.99 4.47
N GLY A 6 -9.35 -4.63 4.65
CA GLY A 6 -10.36 -4.21 5.61
C GLY A 6 -10.79 -2.74 5.41
N ARG A 7 -10.80 -1.95 6.49
CA ARG A 7 -11.19 -0.53 6.46
C ARG A 7 -10.32 0.30 5.50
N MET A 8 -9.08 -0.10 5.28
CA MET A 8 -8.14 0.65 4.44
C MET A 8 -8.55 0.67 2.96
N VAL A 9 -9.40 -0.25 2.51
CA VAL A 9 -9.93 -0.24 1.13
C VAL A 9 -10.71 1.04 0.84
N ASN A 10 -11.53 1.50 1.79
CA ASN A 10 -12.28 2.75 1.64
C ASN A 10 -11.34 3.96 1.56
N PHE A 11 -10.23 3.92 2.29
CA PHE A 11 -9.25 5.01 2.33
C PHE A 11 -8.40 5.00 1.05
N ALA A 12 -8.07 3.81 0.53
CA ALA A 12 -7.39 3.62 -0.74
C ALA A 12 -8.24 4.12 -1.92
N ASN A 13 -9.55 3.84 -1.93
CA ASN A 13 -10.46 4.37 -2.94
C ASN A 13 -10.51 5.91 -2.91
N GLN A 14 -10.64 6.51 -1.72
CA GLN A 14 -10.59 7.97 -1.58
C GLN A 14 -9.25 8.57 -2.08
N ALA A 15 -8.13 7.93 -1.74
CA ALA A 15 -6.82 8.35 -2.23
C ALA A 15 -6.74 8.23 -3.77
N ALA A 16 -7.26 7.15 -4.35
CA ALA A 16 -7.29 6.95 -5.79
C ALA A 16 -8.13 8.03 -6.50
N ASP A 17 -9.30 8.39 -5.97
CA ASP A 17 -10.15 9.46 -6.51
C ASP A 17 -9.46 10.82 -6.45
N ASN A 18 -8.75 11.13 -5.36
CA ASN A 18 -8.00 12.37 -5.21
C ASN A 18 -6.79 12.42 -6.17
N LEU A 19 -6.07 11.31 -6.31
CA LEU A 19 -4.93 11.18 -7.21
C LEU A 19 -5.33 11.27 -8.67
N ALA A 20 -6.52 10.77 -9.03
CA ALA A 20 -7.07 10.88 -10.39
C ALA A 20 -7.23 12.34 -10.82
N ARG A 21 -7.60 13.25 -9.90
CA ARG A 21 -7.64 14.71 -10.16
C ARG A 21 -6.25 15.30 -10.46
N SER A 22 -5.20 14.65 -9.98
CA SER A 22 -3.80 15.00 -10.28
C SER A 22 -3.23 14.26 -11.50
N GLY A 23 -4.06 13.53 -12.26
CA GLY A 23 -3.65 12.75 -13.42
C GLY A 23 -3.00 11.40 -13.11
N ILE A 24 -3.09 10.91 -11.86
CA ILE A 24 -2.56 9.60 -11.46
C ILE A 24 -3.73 8.64 -11.27
N THR A 25 -3.87 7.68 -12.17
CA THR A 25 -4.87 6.60 -12.04
C THR A 25 -4.29 5.45 -11.21
N CYS A 26 -5.08 4.94 -10.27
CA CYS A 26 -4.69 3.82 -9.40
C CYS A 26 -5.72 2.70 -9.47
N THR A 27 -5.26 1.48 -9.70
CA THR A 27 -6.07 0.28 -9.46
C THR A 27 -5.98 -0.08 -7.99
N VAL A 28 -7.12 -0.12 -7.30
CA VAL A 28 -7.25 -0.57 -5.91
C VAL A 28 -7.66 -2.05 -5.92
N VAL A 29 -6.88 -2.88 -5.24
CA VAL A 29 -7.10 -4.32 -5.11
C VAL A 29 -7.40 -4.62 -3.65
N ASP A 30 -8.55 -5.22 -3.39
CA ASP A 30 -8.93 -5.80 -2.11
C ASP A 30 -8.94 -7.33 -2.27
N PRO A 31 -7.94 -8.05 -1.72
CA PRO A 31 -7.89 -9.51 -1.84
C PRO A 31 -9.04 -10.24 -1.15
N ARG A 32 -9.73 -9.59 -0.20
CA ARG A 32 -10.80 -10.12 0.69
C ARG A 32 -10.40 -11.29 1.59
N THR A 33 -9.52 -12.17 1.14
CA THR A 33 -9.02 -13.35 1.84
C THR A 33 -7.53 -13.20 2.09
N THR A 34 -7.08 -13.40 3.33
CA THR A 34 -5.66 -13.35 3.70
C THR A 34 -5.00 -14.73 3.64
N SER A 35 -5.76 -15.81 3.83
CA SER A 35 -5.26 -17.18 3.76
C SER A 35 -6.37 -18.15 3.29
N PRO A 36 -6.24 -18.74 2.09
CA PRO A 36 -5.19 -18.49 1.09
C PRO A 36 -5.36 -17.10 0.44
N LEU A 37 -4.25 -16.37 0.31
CA LEU A 37 -4.21 -15.06 -0.36
C LEU A 37 -4.49 -15.22 -1.87
N ASP A 38 -5.28 -14.32 -2.45
CA ASP A 38 -5.45 -14.21 -3.90
C ASP A 38 -4.20 -13.57 -4.54
N ARG A 39 -3.20 -14.41 -4.78
CA ARG A 39 -1.89 -14.01 -5.29
C ARG A 39 -1.95 -13.59 -6.75
N ASP A 40 -2.77 -14.25 -7.54
CA ASP A 40 -2.80 -14.10 -9.00
C ASP A 40 -3.29 -12.69 -9.37
N THR A 41 -4.42 -12.26 -8.79
CA THR A 41 -4.94 -10.90 -8.99
C THR A 41 -3.92 -9.82 -8.59
N ILE A 42 -3.22 -10.01 -7.48
CA ILE A 42 -2.20 -9.06 -7.00
C ILE A 42 -1.05 -8.98 -8.00
N LEU A 43 -0.50 -10.12 -8.42
CA LEU A 43 0.66 -10.20 -9.30
C LEU A 43 0.33 -9.62 -10.68
N GLU A 44 -0.78 -10.03 -11.29
CA GLU A 44 -1.22 -9.54 -12.61
C GLU A 44 -1.38 -8.02 -12.60
N THR A 45 -2.13 -7.48 -11.63
CA THR A 45 -2.38 -6.03 -11.56
C THR A 45 -1.09 -5.24 -11.29
N VAL A 46 -0.16 -5.78 -10.50
CA VAL A 46 1.13 -5.13 -10.25
C VAL A 46 2.03 -5.19 -11.47
N GLU A 47 2.04 -6.29 -12.22
CA GLU A 47 2.82 -6.44 -13.44
C GLU A 47 2.38 -5.42 -14.51
N GLU A 48 1.07 -5.22 -14.68
CA GLU A 48 0.53 -4.20 -15.60
C GLU A 48 0.99 -2.78 -15.26
N THR A 49 0.88 -2.37 -13.98
CA THR A 49 1.23 -1.01 -13.58
C THR A 49 2.74 -0.82 -13.35
N GLY A 50 3.42 -1.89 -12.97
CA GLY A 50 4.81 -1.94 -12.52
C GLY A 50 5.07 -1.23 -11.18
N ARG A 51 4.04 -0.96 -10.36
CA ARG A 51 4.19 -0.24 -9.07
C ARG A 51 3.25 -0.78 -8.01
N LEU A 52 3.76 -0.92 -6.78
CA LEU A 52 3.00 -1.43 -5.64
C LEU A 52 3.04 -0.46 -4.45
N VAL A 53 1.84 -0.17 -3.93
CA VAL A 53 1.65 0.35 -2.57
C VAL A 53 0.75 -0.62 -1.82
N VAL A 54 1.15 -1.07 -0.64
CA VAL A 54 0.31 -1.91 0.23
C VAL A 54 -0.14 -1.10 1.43
N VAL A 55 -1.43 -1.13 1.74
CA VAL A 55 -2.05 -0.39 2.84
C VAL A 55 -2.68 -1.39 3.80
N ASP A 56 -2.22 -1.37 5.04
CA ASP A 56 -2.64 -2.29 6.09
C ASP A 56 -2.73 -1.51 7.41
N GLU A 57 -3.78 -1.71 8.20
CA GLU A 57 -3.89 -1.05 9.50
C GLU A 57 -3.06 -1.74 10.60
N ALA A 58 -2.52 -2.92 10.30
CA ALA A 58 -1.63 -3.64 11.20
C ALA A 58 -0.25 -2.97 11.35
N HIS A 59 0.52 -3.48 12.31
CA HIS A 59 1.91 -3.08 12.55
C HIS A 59 2.81 -3.32 11.32
N PRO A 60 3.95 -2.61 11.19
CA PRO A 60 4.83 -2.74 10.04
C PRO A 60 5.58 -4.08 9.97
N ARG A 61 5.55 -4.89 11.03
CA ARG A 61 6.24 -6.19 11.08
C ARG A 61 5.23 -7.32 11.15
N CYS A 62 5.55 -8.43 10.49
CA CYS A 62 4.75 -9.65 10.50
C CYS A 62 3.29 -9.39 10.07
N SER A 63 3.10 -8.51 9.09
CA SER A 63 1.79 -8.06 8.60
C SER A 63 1.56 -8.43 7.14
N MET A 64 0.32 -8.30 6.67
CA MET A 64 -0.03 -8.54 5.27
C MET A 64 0.72 -7.59 4.34
N ALA A 65 0.97 -6.35 4.79
CA ALA A 65 1.84 -5.44 4.07
C ALA A 65 3.24 -6.02 3.80
N SER A 66 3.84 -6.66 4.80
CA SER A 66 5.15 -7.32 4.67
C SER A 66 5.09 -8.51 3.72
N ASP A 67 4.09 -9.38 3.91
CA ASP A 67 3.93 -10.61 3.15
C ASP A 67 3.66 -10.35 1.66
N VAL A 68 2.71 -9.47 1.33
CA VAL A 68 2.40 -9.08 -0.05
C VAL A 68 3.61 -8.42 -0.73
N THR A 69 4.34 -7.57 0.00
CA THR A 69 5.53 -6.90 -0.56
C THR A 69 6.63 -7.92 -0.88
N ALA A 70 6.86 -8.88 0.01
CA ALA A 70 7.83 -9.97 -0.21
C ALA A 70 7.40 -10.82 -1.41
N LEU A 71 6.15 -11.29 -1.43
CA LEU A 71 5.57 -12.08 -2.52
C LEU A 71 5.81 -11.43 -3.89
N VAL A 72 5.44 -10.16 -4.04
CA VAL A 72 5.56 -9.43 -5.31
C VAL A 72 7.03 -9.22 -5.68
N THR A 73 7.86 -8.86 -4.71
CA THR A 73 9.28 -8.62 -4.93
C THR A 73 10.00 -9.92 -5.32
N GLU A 74 9.67 -11.05 -4.72
CA GLU A 74 10.27 -12.35 -5.03
C GLU A 74 9.81 -12.91 -6.38
N THR A 75 8.53 -12.70 -6.72
CA THR A 75 7.92 -13.33 -7.91
C THR A 75 8.15 -12.50 -9.18
N ILE A 76 7.99 -11.17 -9.10
CA ILE A 76 7.97 -10.28 -10.29
C ILE A 76 8.87 -9.05 -10.16
N PHE A 77 10.03 -9.18 -9.49
CA PHE A 77 10.99 -8.07 -9.31
C PHE A 77 11.28 -7.29 -10.61
N GLY A 78 11.45 -8.01 -11.73
CA GLY A 78 11.78 -7.43 -13.03
C GLY A 78 10.69 -6.52 -13.62
N ALA A 79 9.43 -6.68 -13.20
CA ALA A 79 8.31 -5.84 -13.64
C ALA A 79 8.21 -4.53 -12.84
N LEU A 80 8.86 -4.44 -11.67
CA LEU A 80 8.77 -3.27 -10.79
C LEU A 80 9.57 -2.08 -11.32
N LYS A 81 8.88 -0.97 -11.57
CA LYS A 81 9.43 0.32 -12.02
C LYS A 81 9.92 1.19 -10.85
N ALA A 82 9.55 0.84 -9.61
CA ALA A 82 9.96 1.52 -8.39
C ALA A 82 9.91 0.56 -7.19
N ALA A 83 10.65 0.86 -6.12
CA ALA A 83 10.59 0.11 -4.89
C ALA A 83 9.16 0.16 -4.29
N PRO A 84 8.56 -0.99 -3.93
CA PRO A 84 7.25 -1.01 -3.28
C PRO A 84 7.22 -0.17 -2.00
N LYS A 85 6.05 0.39 -1.68
CA LYS A 85 5.83 1.14 -0.44
C LYS A 85 4.75 0.48 0.40
N GLN A 86 4.96 0.51 1.71
CA GLN A 86 4.00 0.05 2.69
C GLN A 86 3.47 1.26 3.47
N VAL A 87 2.16 1.29 3.68
CA VAL A 87 1.49 2.28 4.51
C VAL A 87 0.81 1.51 5.64
N THR A 88 1.44 1.55 6.81
CA THR A 88 1.03 0.79 8.00
C THR A 88 0.84 1.70 9.20
N ALA A 89 0.25 1.15 10.26
CA ALA A 89 0.24 1.82 11.55
C ALA A 89 1.67 1.97 12.11
N PRO A 90 1.94 2.93 13.02
CA PRO A 90 3.22 3.02 13.71
C PRO A 90 3.57 1.73 14.46
N HIS A 91 4.86 1.45 14.63
CA HIS A 91 5.33 0.34 15.45
C HIS A 91 5.19 0.64 16.96
N ALA A 92 3.94 0.70 17.42
CA ALA A 92 3.55 0.95 18.80
C ALA A 92 2.22 0.23 19.12
N PRO A 93 1.90 0.00 20.40
CA PRO A 93 0.57 -0.46 20.82
C PRO A 93 -0.52 0.52 20.37
N VAL A 94 -1.72 -0.02 20.12
CA VAL A 94 -2.89 0.80 19.78
C VAL A 94 -3.22 1.71 20.97
N PRO A 95 -3.32 3.03 20.76
CA PRO A 95 -3.64 3.96 21.84
C PRO A 95 -5.13 3.92 22.21
N PHE A 96 -5.45 4.32 23.43
CA PHE A 96 -6.85 4.43 23.90
C PHE A 96 -7.49 5.79 23.57
N SER A 97 -6.69 6.87 23.52
CA SER A 97 -7.20 8.21 23.22
C SER A 97 -7.63 8.31 21.76
N ALA A 98 -8.82 8.86 21.49
CA ALA A 98 -9.33 9.08 20.14
C ALA A 98 -8.36 9.94 19.30
N ASP A 99 -7.81 11.01 19.87
CA ASP A 99 -6.85 11.88 19.17
C ASP A 99 -5.58 11.12 18.76
N LEU A 100 -5.16 10.14 19.55
CA LEU A 100 -3.99 9.31 19.23
C LEU A 100 -4.35 8.19 18.25
N GLU A 101 -5.58 7.67 18.29
CA GLU A 101 -6.09 6.70 17.33
C GLU A 101 -6.11 7.29 15.91
N ASP A 102 -6.56 8.55 15.77
CA ASP A 102 -6.55 9.26 14.49
C ASP A 102 -5.13 9.42 13.90
N LEU A 103 -4.12 9.56 14.76
CA LEU A 103 -2.71 9.61 14.34
C LEU A 103 -2.12 8.22 14.06
N TYR A 104 -2.66 7.20 14.72
CA TYR A 104 -2.23 5.81 14.62
C TYR A 104 -2.70 5.17 13.32
N ILE A 105 -3.97 5.36 12.96
CA ILE A 105 -4.56 4.77 11.76
C ILE A 105 -3.92 5.40 10.50
N PRO A 106 -3.56 4.59 9.47
CA PRO A 106 -3.13 5.12 8.19
C PRO A 106 -4.16 6.10 7.59
N SER A 107 -3.71 7.30 7.25
CA SER A 107 -4.58 8.32 6.65
C SER A 107 -4.51 8.30 5.12
N VAL A 108 -5.58 8.79 4.47
CA VAL A 108 -5.64 8.98 3.01
C VAL A 108 -4.42 9.76 2.49
N ALA A 109 -4.02 10.82 3.21
CA ALA A 109 -2.84 11.61 2.86
C ALA A 109 -1.53 10.80 2.87
N LYS A 110 -1.34 9.86 3.81
CA LYS A 110 -0.17 8.97 3.82
C LYS A 110 -0.18 8.03 2.61
N ILE A 111 -1.35 7.54 2.20
CA ILE A 111 -1.51 6.69 1.00
C ILE A 111 -1.14 7.48 -0.25
N GLU A 112 -1.66 8.70 -0.41
CA GLU A 112 -1.34 9.57 -1.55
C GLU A 112 0.16 9.89 -1.64
N ALA A 113 0.79 10.21 -0.50
CA ALA A 113 2.22 10.47 -0.43
C ALA A 113 3.04 9.23 -0.85
N ALA A 114 2.65 8.04 -0.40
CA ALA A 114 3.30 6.79 -0.77
C ALA A 114 3.18 6.52 -2.28
N VAL A 115 1.99 6.72 -2.87
CA VAL A 115 1.80 6.57 -4.32
C VAL A 115 2.68 7.55 -5.09
N ARG A 116 2.67 8.84 -4.72
CA ARG A 116 3.51 9.86 -5.37
C ARG A 116 5.00 9.53 -5.28
N ALA A 117 5.45 8.97 -4.14
CA ALA A 117 6.83 8.52 -3.99
C ALA A 117 7.21 7.40 -4.97
N THR A 118 6.29 6.51 -5.35
CA THR A 118 6.53 5.48 -6.38
C THR A 118 6.56 6.02 -7.81
N MET A 119 5.97 7.20 -8.05
CA MET A 119 5.94 7.82 -9.38
C MET A 119 7.24 8.55 -9.73
N ASN A 120 7.95 9.09 -8.74
CA ASN A 120 9.15 9.91 -8.93
C ASN A 120 10.46 9.10 -9.12
N GLY A 121 10.38 7.86 -9.62
CA GLY A 121 11.43 6.84 -9.45
C GLY A 121 12.79 7.07 -10.14
N LYS A 122 13.85 7.17 -9.33
CA LYS A 122 14.98 6.20 -9.21
C LYS A 122 15.66 6.50 -7.88
N GLY A 123 15.68 5.52 -6.97
CA GLY A 123 16.44 5.52 -5.70
C GLY A 123 16.76 6.91 -5.16
N ALA A 124 15.78 7.57 -4.52
CA ALA A 124 16.13 8.65 -3.61
C ALA A 124 17.06 8.01 -2.56
N LYS A 125 18.37 8.20 -2.74
CA LYS A 125 19.36 7.93 -1.72
C LYS A 125 18.83 8.64 -0.48
N ALA A 126 18.38 7.86 0.49
CA ALA A 126 18.21 8.36 1.84
C ALA A 126 19.60 8.86 2.24
N ALA A 127 19.76 10.19 2.26
CA ALA A 127 20.85 10.85 2.95
C ALA A 127 20.63 10.69 4.46
#